data_AF-A0A3D3EV60-F1
#
_entry.id   AF-A0A3D3EV60-F1
#
_cell.length_a   1.000
_cell.length_b   1.000
_cell.length_c   1.000
_cell.angle_alpha   90.00
_cell.angle_beta   90.00
_cell.angle_gamma   90.00
#
_symmetry.space_group_name_H-M   'P 1'
#
loop_
_entity.id
_entity.type
_entity.pdbx_description
1 polymer ?
#
loop_
_entity_poly.entity_id
_entity_poly.type
_entity_poly.pdbx_seq_one_letter_code
_entity_poly.pdbx_strand_id
1 'polypeptide(L)'
;MNTQRLTIKSQELIATAQNLAGEYGHQEITDLHLLKAMLGQEEALIHPLLAKLEIKPEEIVGELDSALRKLPRVQGAQVYLSQ
;
A
#
# COMPACT_ATOMS: atom_id res chain seq x y z
N MET A 1 -13.70 -0.81 8.77
CA MET A 1 -14.37 -0.69 7.45
C MET A 1 -15.00 -2.03 7.08
N ASN A 2 -16.18 -2.07 6.44
CA ASN A 2 -16.70 -3.32 5.88
C ASN A 2 -16.19 -3.51 4.44
N THR A 3 -15.11 -4.27 4.30
CA THR A 3 -14.45 -4.54 3.00
C THR A 3 -15.31 -5.41 2.06
N GLN A 4 -16.28 -6.16 2.58
CA GLN A 4 -17.13 -7.08 1.81
C GLN A 4 -18.08 -6.35 0.85
N ARG A 5 -18.26 -5.03 1.02
CA ARG A 5 -19.08 -4.19 0.13
C ARG A 5 -18.30 -3.62 -1.06
N LEU A 6 -17.00 -3.86 -1.14
CA LEU A 6 -16.16 -3.39 -2.24
C LEU A 6 -16.15 -4.39 -3.39
N THR A 7 -15.71 -3.96 -4.58
CA THR A 7 -15.46 -4.87 -5.70
C THR A 7 -14.38 -5.88 -5.34
N ILE A 8 -14.37 -7.04 -6.00
CA ILE A 8 -13.37 -8.10 -5.76
C ILE A 8 -11.95 -7.55 -5.92
N LYS A 9 -11.66 -6.83 -7.01
CA LYS A 9 -10.35 -6.21 -7.25
C LYS A 9 -9.97 -5.21 -6.15
N SER A 10 -10.92 -4.43 -5.64
CA SER A 10 -10.65 -3.52 -4.52
C SER A 10 -10.30 -4.26 -3.22
N GLN A 11 -10.92 -5.43 -2.98
CA GLN A 11 -10.59 -6.27 -1.82
C GLN A 11 -9.18 -6.85 -1.94
N GLU A 12 -8.79 -7.31 -3.13
CA GLU A 12 -7.43 -7.79 -3.43
C GLU A 12 -6.38 -6.68 -3.23
N LEU A 13 -6.67 -5.46 -3.68
CA LEU A 13 -5.80 -4.31 -3.48
C LEU A 13 -5.59 -3.97 -2.01
N ILE A 14 -6.65 -4.05 -1.19
CA ILE A 14 -6.54 -3.83 0.27
C ILE A 14 -5.69 -4.91 0.91
N ALA A 15 -5.86 -6.18 0.53
CA ALA A 15 -5.03 -7.27 1.03
C ALA A 15 -3.55 -7.06 0.65
N THR A 16 -3.29 -6.63 -0.59
CA THR A 16 -1.92 -6.31 -1.06
C THR A 16 -1.34 -5.13 -0.29
N ALA A 17 -2.13 -4.08 -0.05
CA ALA A 17 -1.71 -2.92 0.74
C ALA A 17 -1.40 -3.30 2.21
N GLN A 18 -2.14 -4.25 2.78
CA GLN A 18 -1.87 -4.80 4.10
C GLN A 18 -0.53 -5.54 4.17
N ASN A 19 -0.24 -6.36 3.16
CA ASN A 19 1.05 -7.04 3.05
C ASN A 19 2.20 -6.03 2.93
N LEU A 20 2.05 -5.01 2.07
CA LEU A 20 3.03 -3.93 1.94
C LEU A 20 3.26 -3.20 3.26
N ALA A 21 2.21 -2.84 4.00
CA ALA A 21 2.38 -2.21 5.32
C ALA A 21 3.21 -3.09 6.27
N GLY A 22 2.97 -4.41 6.28
CA GLY A 22 3.76 -5.39 7.03
C GLY A 22 5.24 -5.44 6.59
N GLU A 23 5.50 -5.52 5.29
CA GLU A 23 6.86 -5.54 4.72
C GLU A 23 7.67 -4.28 5.08
N TYR A 24 7.00 -3.12 5.09
CA TYR A 24 7.62 -1.86 5.46
C TYR A 24 7.70 -1.62 6.98
N GLY A 25 7.07 -2.46 7.80
CA GLY A 25 7.03 -2.33 9.26
C GLY A 25 6.14 -1.19 9.75
N HIS A 26 5.10 -0.84 9.00
CA HIS A 26 4.13 0.19 9.35
C HIS A 26 2.94 -0.44 10.09
N GLN A 27 2.48 0.20 11.16
CA GLN A 27 1.33 -0.28 11.94
C GLN A 27 -0.02 0.04 11.30
N GLU A 28 -0.03 0.90 10.29
CA GLU A 28 -1.23 1.38 9.62
C GLU A 28 -1.09 1.24 8.11
N ILE A 29 -2.19 0.84 7.46
CA ILE A 29 -2.32 0.90 6.00
C ILE A 29 -2.69 2.33 5.62
N THR A 30 -1.76 3.03 4.98
CA THR A 30 -1.99 4.36 4.41
C THR A 30 -2.38 4.29 2.92
N ASP A 31 -2.82 5.42 2.39
CA ASP A 31 -3.05 5.65 0.95
C ASP A 31 -1.82 5.33 0.09
N LEU A 32 -0.60 5.56 0.58
CA LEU A 32 0.64 5.20 -0.12
C LEU A 32 0.75 3.70 -0.39
N HIS A 33 0.34 2.85 0.56
CA HIS A 33 0.35 1.39 0.37
C HIS A 33 -0.68 0.97 -0.66
N LEU A 34 -1.85 1.61 -0.63
CA LEU A 34 -2.91 1.35 -1.59
C LEU A 34 -2.49 1.76 -3.01
N LEU A 35 -1.88 2.93 -3.15
CA LEU A 35 -1.34 3.38 -4.44
C LEU A 35 -0.24 2.44 -4.94
N LYS A 36 0.65 1.97 -4.06
CA LYS A 36 1.71 1.01 -4.43
C LYS A 36 1.12 -0.33 -4.88
N ALA A 37 0.09 -0.81 -4.19
CA ALA A 37 -0.65 -2.01 -4.58
C ALA A 37 -1.32 -1.83 -5.96
N MET A 38 -1.96 -0.68 -6.20
CA MET A 38 -2.60 -0.39 -7.48
C MET A 38 -1.61 -0.33 -8.64
N LEU A 39 -0.45 0.30 -8.44
CA LEU A 39 0.60 0.41 -9.46
C LEU A 39 1.31 -0.93 -9.74
N GLY A 40 1.29 -1.86 -8.78
CA GLY A 40 1.87 -3.20 -8.94
C GLY A 40 0.95 -4.23 -9.62
N GLN A 41 -0.34 -3.93 -9.77
CA GLN A 41 -1.31 -4.82 -10.39
C GLN A 41 -1.61 -4.35 -11.83
N GLU A 42 -1.08 -5.05 -12.83
CA GLU A 42 -1.19 -4.67 -14.26
C GLU A 42 -2.63 -4.40 -14.72
N GLU A 43 -3.61 -5.14 -14.19
CA GLU A 43 -5.03 -4.98 -14.54
C GLU A 43 -5.76 -3.90 -13.72
N ALA A 44 -5.05 -3.13 -12.89
CA ALA A 44 -5.65 -2.07 -12.10
C ALA A 44 -6.04 -0.87 -12.99
N LEU A 45 -7.15 -0.23 -12.64
CA LEU A 45 -7.67 0.94 -13.36
C LEU A 45 -6.71 2.14 -13.37
N ILE A 46 -5.68 2.15 -12.52
CA ILE A 46 -4.73 3.25 -12.45
C ILE A 46 -3.86 3.35 -13.70
N HIS A 47 -3.49 2.24 -14.33
CA HIS A 47 -2.63 2.25 -15.52
C HIS A 47 -3.27 2.98 -16.71
N PRO A 48 -4.52 2.69 -17.14
CA PRO A 48 -5.15 3.44 -18.22
C PRO A 48 -5.47 4.89 -17.83
N LEU A 49 -5.64 5.21 -16.54
CA LEU A 49 -5.82 6.60 -16.09
C LEU A 49 -4.52 7.40 -16.21
N LEU A 50 -3.39 6.85 -15.74
CA LEU A 50 -2.07 7.48 -15.87
C LEU A 50 -1.67 7.65 -17.34
N ALA A 51 -1.94 6.65 -18.18
CA ALA A 51 -1.69 6.73 -19.61
C ALA A 51 -2.47 7.88 -20.28
N LYS A 52 -3.74 8.08 -19.90
CA LYS A 52 -4.55 9.22 -20.39
C LYS A 52 -4.05 10.58 -19.91
N LEU A 53 -3.38 10.61 -18.77
CA LEU A 53 -2.75 11.81 -18.21
C LEU A 53 -1.32 12.00 -18.72
N GLU A 54 -0.83 11.11 -19.60
CA GLU A 54 0.54 11.10 -20.11
C GLU A 54 1.60 10.99 -19.00
N ILE A 55 1.25 10.37 -17.87
CA ILE A 55 2.14 10.15 -16.73
C ILE A 55 2.70 8.73 -16.81
N LYS A 56 4.03 8.61 -16.69
CA LYS A 56 4.70 7.31 -16.64
C LYS A 56 4.62 6.72 -15.23
N PRO A 57 4.08 5.51 -15.02
CA PRO A 57 3.98 4.89 -13.69
C PRO A 57 5.32 4.82 -12.95
N GLU A 58 6.42 4.64 -13.68
CA GLU A 58 7.77 4.52 -13.12
C GLU A 58 8.22 5.80 -12.40
N GLU A 59 7.75 6.97 -12.86
CA GLU A 59 8.05 8.26 -12.24
C GLU A 59 7.39 8.36 -10.84
N ILE A 60 6.20 7.77 -10.68
CA ILE A 60 5.48 7.74 -9.40
C ILE A 60 6.10 6.72 -8.45
N VAL A 61 6.52 5.56 -8.96
CA VAL A 61 7.01 4.45 -8.13
C VAL A 61 8.22 4.85 -7.27
N GLY A 62 9.17 5.58 -7.83
CA GLY A 62 10.37 6.02 -7.09
C GLY A 62 10.06 7.01 -5.95
N GLU A 63 9.15 7.95 -6.21
CA GLU A 63 8.68 8.90 -5.19
C GLU A 63 7.88 8.18 -4.10
N LEU A 64 7.05 7.21 -4.49
CA LEU A 64 6.23 6.44 -3.59
C LEU A 64 7.06 5.58 -2.64
N ASP A 65 8.10 4.90 -3.13
CA ASP A 65 9.03 4.14 -2.29
C ASP A 65 9.78 5.04 -1.31
N SER A 66 10.14 6.25 -1.76
CA SER A 66 10.78 7.26 -0.90
C SER A 66 9.82 7.78 0.17
N ALA A 67 8.54 7.98 -0.15
CA ALA A 67 7.51 8.41 0.79
C ALA A 67 7.20 7.31 1.82
N LEU A 68 7.04 6.06 1.38
CA LEU A 68 6.82 4.91 2.25
C LEU A 68 7.97 4.73 3.25
N ARG A 69 9.23 4.89 2.83
CA ARG A 69 10.39 4.80 3.74
C ARG A 69 10.43 5.89 4.82
N LYS A 70 9.73 7.01 4.62
CA LYS A 70 9.65 8.11 5.61
C LYS A 70 8.56 7.91 6.64
N LEU A 71 7.63 6.98 6.42
CA LEU A 71 6.58 6.70 7.39
C LEU A 71 7.18 6.10 8.69
N PRO A 72 6.54 6.37 9.85
CA PRO A 72 6.96 5.78 11.10
C PRO A 72 6.91 4.26 11.04
N ARG A 73 8.01 3.61 11.43
CA ARG A 73 8.10 2.17 11.61
C ARG A 73 8.01 1.85 13.08
N VAL A 74 7.26 0.81 13.44
CA VAL A 74 7.17 0.38 14.83
C VAL A 74 7.76 -1.02 14.97
N GLN A 75 8.70 -1.13 15.91
CA GLN A 75 9.27 -2.40 16.35
C GLN A 75 9.00 -2.55 17.84
N GLY A 76 8.57 -3.75 18.25
CA GLY A 76 8.48 -4.14 19.66
C GLY A 76 7.12 -3.91 20.32
N ALA A 77 6.41 -5.02 20.59
CA ALA A 77 5.64 -5.11 21.83
C ALA A 77 6.62 -5.59 22.92
N GLN A 78 6.71 -4.88 24.04
CA GLN A 78 7.58 -5.22 25.16
C GLN A 78 7.30 -6.64 25.67
N VAL A 79 8.36 -7.44 25.78
CA VAL A 79 8.32 -8.71 26.52
C VAL A 79 8.29 -8.36 28.00
N TYR A 80 7.17 -8.67 28.65
CA TYR A 80 7.03 -8.58 30.10
C TYR A 80 7.13 -9.98 30.71
N LEU A 81 7.96 -10.12 31.74
CA LEU A 81 7.94 -11.27 32.63
C LEU A 81 6.77 -11.09 33.59
N SER A 82 5.81 -12.01 33.60
CA SER A 82 4.80 -12.06 34.67
C SER A 82 5.51 -12.33 35.99
N GLN A 83 5.34 -11.44 36.97
CA GLN A 83 5.61 -11.77 38.37
C GLN A 83 4.36 -12.39 38.98
#